data_AF-A0A7J3FCL7-F1
#
_entry.id   AF-A0A7J3FCL7-F1
#
_cell.length_a   1.000
_cell.length_b   1.000
_cell.length_c   1.000
_cell.angle_alpha   90.00
_cell.angle_beta   90.00
_cell.angle_gamma   90.00
#
_symmetry.space_group_name_H-M   'P 1'
#
loop_
_entity.id
_entity.type
_entity.pdbx_description
1 polymer ?
#
loop_
_entity_poly.entity_id
_entity_poly.type
_entity_poly.pdbx_seq_one_letter_code
_entity_poly.pdbx_strand_id
1 'polypeptide(L)'
;MQGVPGPHPAEFQPVAPGNLGHCGGKEMRKLNVLLLGWNGVDNTGSEAKLLVTIRDVKEAFGEKLGKLYVLVAGPSDERRYVKDPDIEIISIYPLLEGGLENLYRLIWGDVYDVVVLCEGSTFLDTYHDGFLWLFLLAARLQHLRGRYTISYSNDCSPMKFYNASASARTLNRCIDLIMVRNPDAKKRMIQYGVTKEIHVTADGAYLYPTPPEEYRRTLLRHLGLGEKPIIAVAPKEFWGLLPITPKLYPKEGYKTINAMWNLEYGYVPILSRKLPQPSYWLAVSPEGRKLSEQFKRDMARFCDYLVERFGANILLIGMAAFEGDCENAREIMELMKHRGEARWVPSFRYNVDDIKSLLVESRFLITTRYHASVLSSSAGVPMIAISSDSRLEAVFRELDLMDFYIPVRVSPPEMPADLYDRLVGMMEALAKREEEIRERIRKQDKIFVERASQNRELLKKWVRERFGD
;
A
#
# COMPACT_ATOMS: atom_id res chain seq x y z
N MET A 1 50.16 -50.40 -10.07
CA MET A 1 49.95 -49.86 -8.71
C MET A 1 49.04 -48.65 -8.79
N GLN A 2 47.89 -48.76 -8.12
CA GLN A 2 47.03 -47.72 -7.54
C GLN A 2 46.48 -46.61 -8.46
N GLY A 3 45.23 -46.79 -8.87
CA GLY A 3 44.33 -45.70 -9.24
C GLY A 3 43.83 -44.96 -8.00
N VAL A 4 43.68 -43.65 -8.15
CA VAL A 4 43.09 -42.76 -7.13
C VAL A 4 41.59 -42.64 -7.45
N PRO A 5 40.66 -42.92 -6.51
CA PRO A 5 39.24 -42.72 -6.73
C PRO A 5 38.85 -41.26 -6.47
N GLY A 6 38.12 -40.66 -7.41
CA GLY A 6 37.43 -39.38 -7.21
C GLY A 6 36.21 -39.53 -6.29
N PRO A 7 35.78 -38.45 -5.60
CA PRO A 7 34.67 -38.53 -4.66
C PRO A 7 33.33 -38.68 -5.39
N HIS A 8 32.57 -39.69 -4.99
CA HIS A 8 31.16 -39.89 -5.37
C HIS A 8 30.29 -38.70 -4.93
N PRO A 9 29.27 -38.30 -5.71
CA PRO A 9 28.26 -37.36 -5.27
C PRO A 9 27.36 -38.03 -4.22
N ALA A 10 27.32 -37.48 -3.01
CA ALA A 10 26.43 -37.92 -1.96
C ALA A 10 24.97 -37.67 -2.37
N GLU A 11 24.19 -38.75 -2.45
CA GLU A 11 22.75 -38.72 -2.61
C GLU A 11 22.10 -38.01 -1.41
N PHE A 12 21.41 -36.91 -1.67
CA PHE A 12 20.57 -36.22 -0.69
C PHE A 12 19.30 -37.06 -0.45
N GLN A 13 19.25 -37.79 0.66
CA GLN A 13 17.99 -38.36 1.14
C GLN A 13 17.20 -37.30 1.94
N PRO A 14 15.89 -37.11 1.68
CA PRO A 14 15.06 -36.22 2.47
C PRO A 14 14.85 -36.82 3.87
N VAL A 15 15.18 -36.04 4.90
CA VAL A 15 14.92 -36.39 6.31
C VAL A 15 13.41 -36.39 6.54
N ALA A 16 12.84 -37.54 6.88
CA ALA A 16 11.44 -37.68 7.26
C ALA A 16 11.16 -36.91 8.57
N PRO A 17 9.99 -36.25 8.71
CA PRO A 17 9.61 -35.61 9.97
C PRO A 17 9.40 -36.68 11.05
N GLY A 18 10.15 -36.55 12.15
CA GLY A 18 10.09 -37.48 13.27
C GLY A 18 8.70 -37.54 13.91
N ASN A 19 8.18 -38.75 14.05
CA ASN A 19 7.00 -39.07 14.85
C ASN A 19 7.26 -38.71 16.33
N LEU A 20 6.54 -37.72 16.86
CA LEU A 20 6.50 -37.44 18.29
C LEU A 20 5.33 -38.21 18.92
N GLY A 21 5.68 -39.24 19.69
CA GLY A 21 4.77 -40.02 20.51
C GLY A 21 3.97 -39.18 21.50
N HIS A 22 2.76 -39.67 21.76
CA HIS A 22 1.73 -39.12 22.63
C HIS A 22 2.02 -39.50 24.08
N CYS A 23 2.06 -38.52 25.00
CA CYS A 23 1.54 -38.55 26.38
C CYS A 23 2.01 -37.30 27.16
N GLY A 24 1.09 -36.70 27.92
CA GLY A 24 1.30 -35.51 28.75
C GLY A 24 0.76 -34.25 28.08
N GLY A 25 -0.18 -33.54 28.74
CA GLY A 25 -0.81 -32.32 28.21
C GLY A 25 0.24 -31.31 27.76
N LYS A 26 0.50 -31.26 26.45
CA LYS A 26 1.45 -30.33 25.86
C LYS A 26 0.81 -28.96 25.87
N GLU A 27 1.37 -28.05 26.66
CA GLU A 27 1.18 -26.61 26.44
C GLU A 27 1.30 -26.34 24.94
N MET A 28 0.24 -25.77 24.37
CA MET A 28 0.18 -25.45 22.95
C MET A 28 1.32 -24.48 22.65
N ARG A 29 2.27 -24.89 21.79
CA ARG A 29 3.38 -24.03 21.39
C ARG A 29 2.81 -22.77 20.73
N LYS A 30 3.02 -21.63 21.38
CA LYS A 30 2.69 -20.31 20.85
C LYS A 30 3.60 -19.96 19.67
N LEU A 31 3.02 -19.32 18.65
CA LEU A 31 3.68 -18.94 17.40
C LEU A 31 3.89 -17.43 17.34
N ASN A 32 5.11 -17.01 17.05
CA ASN A 32 5.44 -15.62 16.82
C ASN A 32 5.27 -15.26 15.35
N VAL A 33 4.56 -14.18 15.08
CA VAL A 33 4.19 -13.74 13.71
C VAL A 33 4.73 -12.34 13.44
N LEU A 34 5.43 -12.16 12.33
CA LEU A 34 5.89 -10.85 11.85
C LEU A 34 5.06 -10.40 10.65
N LEU A 35 4.48 -9.20 10.73
CA LEU A 35 3.90 -8.49 9.59
C LEU A 35 4.99 -7.63 8.94
N LEU A 36 5.39 -8.04 7.74
CA LEU A 36 6.46 -7.39 6.98
C LEU A 36 5.86 -6.54 5.86
N GLY A 37 6.02 -5.22 5.96
CA GLY A 37 5.55 -4.26 4.96
C GLY A 37 6.11 -2.85 5.17
N TRP A 38 5.67 -1.90 4.34
CA TRP A 38 6.03 -0.49 4.48
C TRP A 38 4.87 0.28 5.13
N ASN A 39 4.84 0.24 6.46
CA ASN A 39 3.81 0.89 7.28
C ASN A 39 4.44 1.99 8.15
N GLY A 40 3.61 2.77 8.84
CA GLY A 40 4.06 3.85 9.71
C GLY A 40 4.67 5.02 8.94
N VAL A 41 4.10 5.36 7.78
CA VAL A 41 4.48 6.52 6.95
C VAL A 41 3.27 7.41 6.60
N ASP A 42 2.19 7.26 7.36
CA ASP A 42 0.92 7.94 7.13
C ASP A 42 0.39 7.76 5.71
N ASN A 43 0.49 6.54 5.19
CA ASN A 43 -0.20 6.15 3.97
C ASN A 43 -1.52 5.46 4.34
N THR A 44 -2.61 6.21 4.26
CA THR A 44 -3.97 5.80 4.64
C THR A 44 -4.34 4.41 4.11
N GLY A 45 -3.90 4.08 2.91
CA GLY A 45 -4.18 2.80 2.27
C GLY A 45 -3.43 1.63 2.86
N SER A 46 -2.12 1.78 3.08
CA SER A 46 -1.32 0.74 3.75
C SER A 46 -1.78 0.54 5.18
N GLU A 47 -2.10 1.62 5.91
CA GLU A 47 -2.58 1.52 7.30
C GLU A 47 -3.94 0.81 7.38
N ALA A 48 -4.88 1.10 6.47
CA ALA A 48 -6.16 0.39 6.42
C ALA A 48 -5.96 -1.13 6.21
N LYS A 49 -5.08 -1.49 5.27
CA LYS A 49 -4.75 -2.89 4.95
C LYS A 49 -4.05 -3.57 6.12
N LEU A 50 -3.11 -2.89 6.79
CA LEU A 50 -2.38 -3.41 7.95
C LEU A 50 -3.34 -3.71 9.10
N LEU A 51 -4.23 -2.77 9.45
CA LEU A 51 -5.20 -2.95 10.53
C LEU A 51 -6.13 -4.15 10.28
N VAL A 52 -6.57 -4.35 9.04
CA VAL A 52 -7.34 -5.54 8.65
C VAL A 52 -6.49 -6.81 8.78
N THR A 53 -5.24 -6.77 8.32
CA THR A 53 -4.32 -7.91 8.39
C THR A 53 -4.04 -8.31 9.84
N ILE A 54 -3.86 -7.35 10.74
CA ILE A 54 -3.69 -7.60 12.19
C ILE A 54 -4.91 -8.34 12.75
N ARG A 55 -6.12 -7.86 12.45
CA ARG A 55 -7.37 -8.52 12.88
C ARG A 55 -7.43 -9.95 12.35
N ASP A 56 -7.19 -10.13 11.06
CA ASP A 56 -7.34 -11.42 10.40
C ASP A 56 -6.27 -12.43 10.89
N VAL A 57 -5.05 -11.98 11.19
CA VAL A 57 -4.00 -12.81 11.81
C VAL A 57 -4.38 -13.21 13.23
N LYS A 58 -4.87 -12.28 14.05
CA LYS A 58 -5.34 -12.59 15.41
C LYS A 58 -6.47 -13.62 15.40
N GLU A 59 -7.45 -13.45 14.52
CA GLU A 59 -8.55 -14.40 14.38
C GLU A 59 -8.10 -15.75 13.83
N ALA A 60 -7.15 -15.76 12.88
CA ALA A 60 -6.72 -17.00 12.25
C ALA A 60 -5.81 -17.85 13.13
N PHE A 61 -4.94 -17.22 13.92
CA PHE A 61 -4.06 -17.93 14.84
C PHE A 61 -4.74 -18.21 16.19
N GLY A 62 -5.68 -17.37 16.63
CA GLY A 62 -6.41 -17.56 17.89
C GLY A 62 -5.49 -17.81 19.07
N GLU A 63 -5.75 -18.89 19.83
CA GLU A 63 -4.91 -19.28 20.96
C GLU A 63 -3.49 -19.71 20.57
N LYS A 64 -3.20 -19.99 19.30
CA LYS A 64 -1.84 -20.30 18.84
C LYS A 64 -0.97 -19.06 18.73
N LEU A 65 -1.55 -17.85 18.69
CA LEU A 65 -0.78 -16.63 18.59
C LEU A 65 -0.01 -16.38 19.90
N GLY A 66 1.32 -16.32 19.80
CA GLY A 66 2.22 -15.85 20.85
C GLY A 66 2.34 -14.35 20.79
N LYS A 67 3.39 -13.86 20.12
CA LYS A 67 3.63 -12.44 19.92
C LYS A 67 3.45 -12.03 18.46
N LEU A 68 2.80 -10.88 18.26
CA LEU A 68 2.64 -10.25 16.95
C LEU A 68 3.59 -9.06 16.84
N TYR A 69 4.35 -9.05 15.75
CA TYR A 69 5.31 -8.01 15.43
C TYR A 69 4.89 -7.30 14.15
N VAL A 70 5.09 -5.98 14.09
CA VAL A 70 4.82 -5.19 12.89
C VAL A 70 6.06 -4.39 12.53
N LEU A 71 6.55 -4.58 11.31
CA LEU A 71 7.64 -3.77 10.79
C LEU A 71 7.11 -2.45 10.23
N VAL A 72 7.70 -1.34 10.66
CA VAL A 72 7.29 0.01 10.26
C VAL A 72 8.48 0.94 10.03
N ALA A 73 8.26 1.99 9.25
CA ALA A 73 9.23 3.06 9.05
C ALA A 73 9.26 4.02 10.24
N GLY A 74 8.09 4.52 10.66
CA GLY A 74 7.91 5.44 11.80
C GLY A 74 7.09 4.81 12.93
N PRO A 75 7.73 4.32 14.01
CA PRO A 75 7.01 3.69 15.13
C PRO A 75 6.03 4.61 15.86
N SER A 76 6.37 5.89 16.02
CA SER A 76 5.48 6.90 16.63
C SER A 76 4.21 7.11 15.81
N ASP A 77 4.37 7.15 14.49
CA ASP A 77 3.27 7.41 13.56
C ASP A 77 2.36 6.19 13.48
N GLU A 78 2.93 4.98 13.46
CA GLU A 78 2.15 3.73 13.48
C GLU A 78 1.28 3.61 14.74
N ARG A 79 1.77 4.05 15.91
CA ARG A 79 1.00 3.98 17.17
C ARG A 79 -0.28 4.82 17.16
N ARG A 80 -0.46 5.71 16.18
CA ARG A 80 -1.74 6.39 15.93
C ARG A 80 -2.83 5.41 15.46
N TYR A 81 -2.43 4.36 14.75
CA TYR A 81 -3.32 3.35 14.14
C TYR A 81 -3.36 2.07 14.99
N VAL A 82 -2.20 1.49 15.30
CA VAL A 82 -2.08 0.27 16.11
C VAL A 82 -2.07 0.61 17.59
N LYS A 83 -3.28 0.66 18.17
CA LYS A 83 -3.53 1.01 19.58
C LYS A 83 -3.29 -0.13 20.57
N ASP A 84 -3.15 -1.35 20.08
CA ASP A 84 -2.92 -2.52 20.94
C ASP A 84 -1.47 -2.50 21.48
N PRO A 85 -1.27 -2.41 22.80
CA PRO A 85 0.06 -2.36 23.41
C PRO A 85 0.82 -3.70 23.32
N ASP A 86 0.12 -4.82 23.14
CA ASP A 86 0.73 -6.16 23.08
C ASP A 86 1.42 -6.42 21.72
N ILE A 87 1.10 -5.61 20.71
CA ILE A 87 1.75 -5.67 19.39
C ILE A 87 3.08 -4.93 19.45
N GLU A 88 4.17 -5.67 19.22
CA GLU A 88 5.53 -5.09 19.18
C GLU A 88 5.78 -4.45 17.81
N ILE A 89 5.98 -3.14 17.82
CA ILE A 89 6.36 -2.39 16.62
C ILE A 89 7.88 -2.38 16.53
N ILE A 90 8.39 -2.77 15.37
CA ILE A 90 9.82 -2.81 15.06
C ILE A 90 10.09 -1.76 13.97
N SER A 91 11.06 -0.88 14.22
CA SER A 91 11.54 0.05 13.19
C SER A 91 12.37 -0.68 12.14
N ILE A 92 12.09 -0.42 10.86
CA ILE A 92 12.89 -0.87 9.71
C ILE A 92 14.27 -0.18 9.66
N TYR A 93 14.41 0.99 10.27
CA TYR A 93 15.66 1.74 10.24
C TYR A 93 16.59 1.25 11.34
N PRO A 94 17.69 0.55 10.98
CA PRO A 94 18.58 -0.04 11.97
C PRO A 94 19.13 1.05 12.90
N LEU A 95 19.43 2.23 12.39
CA LEU A 95 20.21 3.23 13.12
C LEU A 95 19.42 4.10 14.12
N LEU A 96 18.08 4.07 14.13
CA LEU A 96 17.28 5.08 14.84
C LEU A 96 16.80 4.64 16.23
N GLU A 97 16.47 3.37 16.43
CA GLU A 97 15.88 2.92 17.72
C GLU A 97 16.40 1.55 18.21
N GLY A 98 17.09 0.75 17.39
CA GLY A 98 17.55 -0.61 17.79
C GLY A 98 18.80 -1.13 17.06
N GLY A 99 19.62 -0.25 16.49
CA GLY A 99 20.90 -0.58 15.85
C GLY A 99 20.88 -1.71 14.80
N LEU A 100 22.04 -2.34 14.70
CA LEU A 100 22.26 -3.62 14.00
C LEU A 100 21.44 -4.77 14.61
N GLU A 101 20.90 -4.62 15.82
CA GLU A 101 20.07 -5.62 16.48
C GLU A 101 18.71 -5.75 15.80
N ASN A 102 18.04 -4.67 15.38
CA ASN A 102 16.80 -4.78 14.61
C ASN A 102 17.02 -5.40 13.24
N LEU A 103 18.14 -5.07 12.59
CA LEU A 103 18.57 -5.71 11.35
C LEU A 103 18.86 -7.21 11.57
N TYR A 104 19.51 -7.53 12.68
CA TYR A 104 19.72 -8.91 13.12
C TYR A 104 18.40 -9.61 13.41
N ARG A 105 17.46 -9.03 14.16
CA ARG A 105 16.16 -9.63 14.44
C ARG A 105 15.36 -9.88 13.16
N LEU A 106 15.41 -8.96 12.19
CA LEU A 106 14.71 -9.07 10.91
C LEU A 106 15.30 -10.14 9.97
N ILE A 107 16.63 -10.24 9.90
CA ILE A 107 17.33 -11.09 8.91
C ILE A 107 17.88 -12.38 9.54
N TRP A 108 18.39 -12.28 10.76
CA TRP A 108 19.13 -13.33 11.48
C TRP A 108 18.45 -13.90 12.74
N GLY A 109 17.44 -13.25 13.29
CA GLY A 109 16.77 -13.69 14.51
C GLY A 109 15.85 -14.89 14.27
N ASP A 110 16.01 -15.95 15.06
CA ASP A 110 15.09 -17.12 15.07
C ASP A 110 13.78 -16.83 15.85
N VAL A 111 13.35 -15.57 15.87
CA VAL A 111 12.24 -15.09 16.71
C VAL A 111 10.88 -15.40 16.08
N TYR A 112 10.79 -15.45 14.75
CA TYR A 112 9.52 -15.54 14.02
C TYR A 112 9.28 -16.94 13.46
N ASP A 113 8.15 -17.54 13.85
CA ASP A 113 7.69 -18.81 13.28
C ASP A 113 7.02 -18.60 11.92
N VAL A 114 6.35 -17.45 11.72
CA VAL A 114 5.66 -17.08 10.48
C VAL A 114 5.92 -15.62 10.11
N VAL A 115 6.27 -15.38 8.84
CA VAL A 115 6.34 -14.02 8.27
C VAL A 115 5.18 -13.82 7.29
N VAL A 116 4.40 -12.77 7.49
CA VAL A 116 3.30 -12.37 6.62
C VAL A 116 3.74 -11.15 5.83
N LEU A 117 3.90 -11.31 4.51
CA LEU A 117 4.15 -10.21 3.59
C LEU A 117 2.84 -9.43 3.42
N CYS A 118 2.69 -8.32 4.14
CA CYS A 118 1.45 -7.56 4.22
C CYS A 118 1.41 -6.32 3.30
N GLU A 119 2.55 -5.92 2.73
CA GLU A 119 2.64 -4.78 1.83
C GLU A 119 1.86 -5.01 0.52
N GLY A 120 0.94 -4.11 0.16
CA GLY A 120 0.19 -4.26 -1.09
C GLY A 120 1.13 -4.31 -2.31
N SER A 121 2.24 -3.59 -2.26
CA SER A 121 3.23 -3.43 -3.32
C SER A 121 4.42 -4.42 -3.24
N THR A 122 4.25 -5.63 -2.70
CA THR A 122 5.40 -6.53 -2.45
C THR A 122 6.17 -6.96 -3.69
N PHE A 123 5.49 -7.42 -4.76
CA PHE A 123 6.16 -7.99 -5.93
C PHE A 123 6.22 -6.97 -7.09
N LEU A 124 6.97 -5.88 -6.89
CA LEU A 124 7.23 -4.88 -7.94
C LEU A 124 8.55 -4.13 -7.71
N ASP A 125 9.14 -3.62 -8.79
CA ASP A 125 10.42 -2.90 -8.78
C ASP A 125 10.31 -1.44 -9.28
N THR A 126 9.09 -0.93 -9.43
CA THR A 126 8.81 0.43 -9.91
C THR A 126 9.38 1.51 -8.99
N TYR A 127 9.42 1.26 -7.68
CA TYR A 127 9.98 2.20 -6.70
C TYR A 127 11.50 2.02 -6.55
N HIS A 128 11.94 0.81 -6.18
CA HIS A 128 13.35 0.47 -6.02
C HIS A 128 13.53 -1.06 -5.93
N ASP A 129 14.55 -1.61 -6.60
CA ASP A 129 14.85 -3.06 -6.58
C ASP A 129 15.09 -3.58 -5.15
N GLY A 130 15.76 -2.78 -4.32
CA GLY A 130 16.10 -3.15 -2.94
C GLY A 130 14.89 -3.44 -2.04
N PHE A 131 13.74 -2.80 -2.29
CA PHE A 131 12.54 -3.05 -1.51
C PHE A 131 11.93 -4.41 -1.83
N LEU A 132 11.87 -4.78 -3.11
CA LEU A 132 11.54 -6.15 -3.53
C LEU A 132 12.51 -7.16 -2.92
N TRP A 133 13.81 -6.90 -3.01
CA TRP A 133 14.84 -7.82 -2.52
C TRP A 133 14.77 -8.06 -1.01
N LEU A 134 14.36 -7.06 -0.22
CA LEU A 134 14.10 -7.23 1.21
C LEU A 134 13.08 -8.34 1.47
N PHE A 135 11.93 -8.30 0.79
CA PHE A 135 10.89 -9.33 0.94
C PHE A 135 11.37 -10.70 0.45
N LEU A 136 12.08 -10.75 -0.68
CA LEU A 136 12.61 -12.00 -1.21
C LEU A 136 13.66 -12.61 -0.28
N LEU A 137 14.52 -11.78 0.33
CA LEU A 137 15.54 -12.21 1.28
C LEU A 137 14.91 -12.74 2.56
N ALA A 138 13.94 -12.01 3.13
CA ALA A 138 13.22 -12.45 4.34
C ALA A 138 12.58 -13.83 4.13
N ALA A 139 11.87 -14.03 3.01
CA ALA A 139 11.25 -15.31 2.68
C ALA A 139 12.27 -16.46 2.56
N ARG A 140 13.41 -16.21 1.88
CA ARG A 140 14.47 -17.23 1.70
C ARG A 140 15.11 -17.62 3.03
N LEU A 141 15.35 -16.65 3.91
CA LEU A 141 15.95 -16.90 5.21
C LEU A 141 15.01 -17.67 6.14
N GLN A 142 13.71 -17.34 6.13
CA GLN A 142 12.70 -18.13 6.84
C GLN A 142 12.66 -19.57 6.34
N HIS A 143 12.69 -19.76 5.02
CA HIS A 143 12.70 -21.11 4.43
C HIS A 143 13.94 -21.92 4.84
N LEU A 144 15.13 -21.32 4.84
CA LEU A 144 16.37 -21.98 5.29
C LEU A 144 16.32 -22.43 6.76
N ARG A 145 15.49 -21.78 7.58
CA ARG A 145 15.28 -22.12 8.99
C ARG A 145 14.14 -23.12 9.21
N GLY A 146 13.51 -23.62 8.15
CA GLY A 146 12.31 -24.45 8.25
C GLY A 146 11.10 -23.69 8.82
N ARG A 147 11.05 -22.37 8.63
CA ARG A 147 9.95 -21.49 9.04
C ARG A 147 9.12 -21.06 7.84
N TYR A 148 7.96 -20.46 8.12
CA TYR A 148 6.95 -20.23 7.11
C TYR A 148 6.87 -18.76 6.67
N THR A 149 6.56 -18.54 5.39
CA THR A 149 6.26 -17.21 4.84
C THR A 149 4.98 -17.23 4.02
N ILE A 150 4.15 -16.20 4.18
CA ILE A 150 2.85 -16.07 3.48
C ILE A 150 2.80 -14.75 2.71
N SER A 151 2.34 -14.81 1.47
CA SER A 151 1.93 -13.63 0.68
C SER A 151 0.47 -13.33 0.99
N TYR A 152 0.18 -12.17 1.59
CA TYR A 152 -1.15 -11.79 2.08
C TYR A 152 -1.79 -10.68 1.24
N SER A 153 -2.58 -11.07 0.23
CA SER A 153 -3.27 -10.16 -0.70
C SER A 153 -2.33 -9.15 -1.38
N ASN A 154 -1.15 -9.61 -1.80
CA ASN A 154 -0.15 -8.75 -2.44
C ASN A 154 -0.47 -8.54 -3.92
N ASP A 155 0.14 -7.53 -4.51
CA ASP A 155 0.18 -7.33 -5.96
C ASP A 155 1.47 -7.86 -6.57
N CYS A 156 1.43 -8.04 -7.89
CA CYS A 156 2.59 -8.29 -8.71
C CYS A 156 2.51 -7.38 -9.92
N SER A 157 3.46 -6.48 -10.15
CA SER A 157 3.48 -5.56 -11.31
C SER A 157 4.55 -5.96 -12.33
N PRO A 158 4.50 -5.42 -13.57
CA PRO A 158 5.59 -5.58 -14.51
C PRO A 158 6.93 -5.18 -13.89
N MET A 159 7.91 -6.08 -13.97
CA MET A 159 9.24 -5.90 -13.39
C MET A 159 10.34 -6.35 -14.35
N LYS A 160 11.58 -5.94 -14.07
CA LYS A 160 12.76 -6.34 -14.84
C LYS A 160 12.96 -7.85 -14.80
N PHE A 161 13.54 -8.40 -15.86
CA PHE A 161 13.68 -9.85 -16.05
C PHE A 161 14.36 -10.58 -14.87
N TYR A 162 15.42 -9.99 -14.30
CA TYR A 162 16.12 -10.59 -13.16
C TYR A 162 15.27 -10.59 -11.87
N ASN A 163 14.48 -9.53 -11.65
CA ASN A 163 13.54 -9.43 -10.53
C ASN A 163 12.38 -10.40 -10.68
N ALA A 164 11.85 -10.56 -11.90
CA ALA A 164 10.83 -11.56 -12.23
C ALA A 164 11.35 -12.97 -11.93
N SER A 165 12.54 -13.30 -12.43
CA SER A 165 13.18 -14.60 -12.21
C SER A 165 13.46 -14.89 -10.73
N ALA A 166 13.94 -13.89 -9.98
CA ALA A 166 14.20 -14.01 -8.55
C ALA A 166 12.90 -14.19 -7.75
N SER A 167 11.84 -13.45 -8.11
CA SER A 167 10.52 -13.53 -7.48
C SER A 167 9.88 -14.89 -7.71
N ALA A 168 9.88 -15.39 -8.95
CA ALA A 168 9.31 -16.71 -9.27
C ALA A 168 10.01 -17.84 -8.51
N ARG A 169 11.35 -17.80 -8.42
CA ARG A 169 12.13 -18.78 -7.66
C ARG A 169 11.77 -18.76 -6.17
N THR A 170 11.65 -17.57 -5.58
CA THR A 170 11.27 -17.41 -4.17
C THR A 170 9.82 -17.85 -3.94
N LEU A 171 8.88 -17.44 -4.78
CA LEU A 171 7.46 -17.81 -4.67
C LEU A 171 7.26 -19.33 -4.72
N ASN A 172 7.96 -20.02 -5.62
CA ASN A 172 7.86 -21.48 -5.74
C ASN A 172 8.49 -22.25 -4.57
N ARG A 173 9.61 -21.76 -4.03
CA ARG A 173 10.41 -22.52 -3.04
C ARG A 173 10.18 -22.09 -1.59
N CYS A 174 9.92 -20.81 -1.34
CA CYS A 174 10.06 -20.19 -0.02
C CYS A 174 8.76 -19.58 0.51
N ILE A 175 7.71 -19.45 -0.30
CA ILE A 175 6.41 -18.91 0.13
C ILE A 175 5.43 -20.06 0.26
N ASP A 176 4.82 -20.23 1.43
CA ASP A 176 3.98 -21.37 1.80
C ASP A 176 2.54 -21.25 1.32
N LEU A 177 2.00 -20.04 1.34
CA LEU A 177 0.68 -19.68 0.87
C LEU A 177 0.77 -18.40 0.04
N ILE A 178 0.25 -18.43 -1.20
CA ILE A 178 0.30 -17.31 -2.13
C ILE A 178 -1.11 -16.77 -2.35
N MET A 179 -1.40 -15.61 -1.76
CA MET A 179 -2.64 -14.86 -1.98
C MET A 179 -2.32 -13.54 -2.69
N VAL A 180 -2.98 -13.31 -3.81
CA VAL A 180 -2.86 -12.08 -4.61
C VAL A 180 -4.21 -11.38 -4.73
N ARG A 181 -4.19 -10.04 -4.75
CA ARG A 181 -5.41 -9.23 -4.69
C ARG A 181 -6.13 -8.99 -6.01
N ASN A 182 -5.54 -9.36 -7.15
CA ASN A 182 -6.17 -9.18 -8.45
C ASN A 182 -5.77 -10.28 -9.45
N PRO A 183 -6.61 -10.58 -10.46
CA PRO A 183 -6.33 -11.61 -11.47
C PRO A 183 -5.08 -11.32 -12.30
N ASP A 184 -4.78 -10.05 -12.58
CA ASP A 184 -3.63 -9.64 -13.39
C ASP A 184 -2.30 -9.97 -12.71
N ALA A 185 -2.23 -9.88 -11.38
CA ALA A 185 -1.08 -10.26 -10.58
C ALA A 185 -0.82 -11.77 -10.70
N LYS A 186 -1.87 -12.60 -10.64
CA LYS A 186 -1.76 -14.05 -10.88
C LYS A 186 -1.26 -14.33 -12.29
N LYS A 187 -1.82 -13.68 -13.31
CA LYS A 187 -1.39 -13.85 -14.71
C LYS A 187 0.10 -13.54 -14.87
N ARG A 188 0.58 -12.44 -14.28
CA ARG A 188 2.00 -12.06 -14.31
C ARG A 188 2.89 -13.04 -13.54
N MET A 189 2.47 -13.49 -12.35
CA MET A 189 3.21 -14.51 -11.60
C MET A 189 3.39 -15.80 -12.41
N ILE A 190 2.33 -16.27 -13.09
CA ILE A 190 2.41 -17.45 -13.97
C ILE A 190 3.38 -17.20 -15.14
N GLN A 191 3.33 -16.02 -15.76
CA GLN A 191 4.25 -15.63 -16.84
C GLN A 191 5.72 -15.60 -16.38
N TYR A 192 5.97 -15.27 -15.11
CA TYR A 192 7.31 -15.30 -14.51
C TYR A 192 7.78 -16.71 -14.13
N GLY A 193 6.93 -17.73 -14.26
CA GLY A 193 7.27 -19.13 -13.98
C GLY A 193 6.87 -19.62 -12.58
N VAL A 194 5.90 -18.97 -11.93
CA VAL A 194 5.31 -19.49 -10.68
C VAL A 194 4.39 -20.67 -11.01
N THR A 195 4.68 -21.83 -10.44
CA THR A 195 3.94 -23.08 -10.64
C THR A 195 3.13 -23.49 -9.41
N LYS A 196 3.45 -22.93 -8.24
CA LYS A 196 2.68 -23.15 -7.01
C LYS A 196 1.26 -22.59 -7.14
N GLU A 197 0.31 -23.13 -6.38
CA GLU A 197 -1.06 -22.63 -6.36
C GLU A 197 -1.10 -21.15 -5.94
N ILE A 198 -1.82 -20.34 -6.73
CA ILE A 198 -2.02 -18.92 -6.50
C ILE A 198 -3.51 -18.67 -6.29
N HIS A 199 -3.87 -18.25 -5.07
CA HIS A 199 -5.23 -17.86 -4.72
C HIS A 199 -5.45 -16.40 -5.08
N VAL A 200 -6.47 -16.12 -5.88
CA VAL A 200 -6.89 -14.75 -6.21
C VAL A 200 -7.99 -14.36 -5.24
N THR A 201 -7.73 -13.35 -4.43
CA THR A 201 -8.65 -12.77 -3.46
C THR A 201 -8.93 -11.32 -3.84
N ALA A 202 -9.03 -10.42 -2.86
CA ALA A 202 -9.04 -8.97 -3.05
C ALA A 202 -8.21 -8.30 -1.94
N ASP A 203 -8.03 -6.99 -2.03
CA ASP A 203 -7.31 -6.23 -1.01
C ASP A 203 -8.07 -6.23 0.32
N GLY A 204 -7.40 -6.52 1.42
CA GLY A 204 -7.99 -6.49 2.76
C GLY A 204 -8.63 -5.15 3.12
N ALA A 205 -8.19 -4.03 2.54
CA ALA A 205 -8.77 -2.71 2.81
C ALA A 205 -10.29 -2.60 2.47
N TYR A 206 -10.83 -3.47 1.61
CA TYR A 206 -12.30 -3.57 1.39
C TYR A 206 -13.05 -4.00 2.67
N LEU A 207 -12.39 -4.74 3.58
CA LEU A 207 -12.95 -5.18 4.87
C LEU A 207 -12.73 -4.19 6.01
N TYR A 208 -12.15 -3.01 5.73
CA TYR A 208 -12.02 -1.98 6.74
C TYR A 208 -13.41 -1.46 7.10
N PRO A 209 -13.80 -1.36 8.39
CA PRO A 209 -15.14 -0.95 8.76
C PRO A 209 -15.41 0.50 8.38
N THR A 210 -16.66 0.84 8.07
CA THR A 210 -17.07 2.25 7.96
C THR A 210 -17.30 2.80 9.37
N PRO A 211 -16.66 3.92 9.76
CA PRO A 211 -16.85 4.49 11.09
C PRO A 211 -18.33 4.83 11.37
N PRO A 212 -18.80 4.77 12.63
CA PRO A 212 -20.19 5.04 12.99
C PRO A 212 -20.67 6.42 12.55
N GLU A 213 -21.96 6.57 12.24
CA GLU A 213 -22.53 7.82 11.72
C GLU A 213 -22.29 9.03 12.63
N GLU A 214 -22.36 8.85 13.95
CA GLU A 214 -22.09 9.91 14.93
C GLU A 214 -20.66 10.45 14.83
N TYR A 215 -19.68 9.58 14.61
CA TYR A 215 -18.28 9.96 14.38
C TYR A 215 -18.18 10.82 13.13
N ARG A 216 -18.79 10.36 12.03
CA ARG A 216 -18.74 11.05 10.72
C ARG A 216 -19.39 12.42 10.80
N ARG A 217 -20.59 12.53 11.39
CA ARG A 217 -21.28 13.82 11.60
C ARG A 217 -20.46 14.78 12.45
N THR A 218 -19.75 14.28 13.46
CA THR A 218 -18.90 15.11 14.33
C THR A 218 -17.65 15.62 13.60
N LEU A 219 -17.04 14.76 12.76
CA LEU A 219 -15.93 15.15 11.90
C LEU A 219 -16.35 16.21 10.87
N LEU A 220 -17.50 16.02 10.19
CA LEU A 220 -18.02 16.99 9.24
C LEU A 220 -18.28 18.35 9.89
N ARG A 221 -18.89 18.39 11.09
CA ARG A 221 -19.09 19.64 11.85
C ARG A 221 -17.78 20.33 12.21
N HIS A 222 -16.75 19.58 12.63
CA HIS A 222 -15.42 20.15 12.91
C HIS A 222 -14.78 20.80 11.70
N LEU A 223 -15.04 20.28 10.50
CA LEU A 223 -14.58 20.84 9.24
C LEU A 223 -15.48 21.96 8.70
N GLY A 224 -16.59 22.28 9.39
CA GLY A 224 -17.59 23.24 8.92
C GLY A 224 -18.32 22.75 7.67
N LEU A 225 -18.61 21.45 7.59
CA LEU A 225 -19.29 20.78 6.48
C LEU A 225 -20.65 20.24 6.95
N GLY A 226 -21.68 20.26 6.11
CA GLY A 226 -22.98 19.66 6.45
C GLY A 226 -24.17 20.02 5.55
N GLU A 227 -24.17 21.18 4.90
CA GLU A 227 -25.31 21.62 4.07
C GLU A 227 -25.09 21.45 2.56
N LYS A 228 -23.85 21.61 2.11
CA LYS A 228 -23.46 21.51 0.71
C LYS A 228 -22.97 20.10 0.35
N PRO A 229 -23.14 19.64 -0.91
CA PRO A 229 -22.54 18.39 -1.35
C PRO A 229 -21.02 18.44 -1.19
N ILE A 230 -20.44 17.30 -0.84
CA ILE A 230 -18.99 17.15 -0.64
C ILE A 230 -18.42 16.45 -1.86
N ILE A 231 -17.33 16.98 -2.44
CA ILE A 231 -16.58 16.30 -3.49
C ILE A 231 -15.14 16.11 -3.00
N ALA A 232 -14.74 14.84 -2.91
CA ALA A 232 -13.38 14.48 -2.53
C ALA A 232 -12.46 14.49 -3.74
N VAL A 233 -11.28 15.06 -3.57
CA VAL A 233 -10.18 15.01 -4.52
C VAL A 233 -8.98 14.46 -3.77
N ALA A 234 -8.43 13.34 -4.22
CA ALA A 234 -7.26 12.68 -3.62
C ALA A 234 -6.09 12.65 -4.62
N PRO A 235 -5.34 13.76 -4.77
CA PRO A 235 -4.31 13.90 -5.79
C PRO A 235 -2.93 13.51 -5.26
N LYS A 236 -2.33 12.51 -5.91
CA LYS A 236 -0.94 12.07 -5.71
C LYS A 236 0.01 13.01 -6.44
N GLU A 237 1.20 13.19 -5.89
CA GLU A 237 2.34 13.75 -6.64
C GLU A 237 2.96 12.69 -7.57
N PHE A 238 2.84 12.89 -8.89
CA PHE A 238 3.34 11.96 -9.89
C PHE A 238 4.81 12.18 -10.25
N TRP A 239 5.23 13.44 -10.35
CA TRP A 239 6.49 13.81 -11.02
C TRP A 239 7.41 14.68 -10.16
N GLY A 240 6.88 15.29 -9.10
CA GLY A 240 7.64 16.14 -8.17
C GLY A 240 8.53 15.37 -7.20
N LEU A 241 8.34 14.05 -7.05
CA LEU A 241 9.06 13.22 -6.07
C LEU A 241 9.50 11.83 -6.60
N LEU A 242 8.87 11.32 -7.67
CA LEU A 242 9.13 9.98 -8.21
C LEU A 242 9.45 10.03 -9.73
N PRO A 243 10.33 9.16 -10.24
CA PRO A 243 11.07 8.13 -9.50
C PRO A 243 12.26 8.71 -8.71
N ILE A 244 12.39 8.28 -7.45
CA ILE A 244 13.56 8.56 -6.62
C ILE A 244 14.77 7.91 -7.28
N THR A 245 15.60 8.71 -7.94
CA THR A 245 16.90 8.24 -8.44
C THR A 245 17.96 8.77 -7.49
N PRO A 246 18.46 7.97 -6.52
CA PRO A 246 19.54 8.42 -5.65
C PRO A 246 20.75 8.73 -6.51
N LYS A 247 21.26 9.97 -6.40
CA LYS A 247 22.50 10.40 -7.05
C LYS A 247 23.55 10.72 -6.00
N LEU A 248 24.78 10.29 -6.26
CA LEU A 248 25.95 10.62 -5.44
C LEU A 248 26.34 12.10 -5.57
N TYR A 249 25.93 12.77 -6.66
CA TYR A 249 26.25 14.17 -6.95
C TYR A 249 25.06 14.86 -7.62
N PRO A 250 24.91 16.19 -7.45
CA PRO A 250 23.86 16.94 -8.12
C PRO A 250 24.08 16.94 -9.64
N LYS A 251 23.04 16.65 -10.42
CA LYS A 251 23.07 16.68 -11.89
C LYS A 251 22.62 18.04 -12.39
N GLU A 252 23.38 18.63 -13.30
CA GLU A 252 23.07 19.92 -13.92
C GLU A 252 21.68 19.87 -14.60
N GLY A 253 20.86 20.90 -14.33
CA GLY A 253 19.46 20.98 -14.79
C GLY A 253 18.41 20.27 -13.92
N TYR A 254 18.79 19.38 -12.98
CA TYR A 254 17.83 18.74 -12.08
C TYR A 254 17.71 19.53 -10.77
N LYS A 255 16.49 19.72 -10.24
CA LYS A 255 16.35 20.18 -8.84
C LYS A 255 16.80 19.03 -7.95
N THR A 256 17.89 19.25 -7.24
CA THR A 256 18.50 18.26 -6.35
C THR A 256 18.12 18.62 -4.93
N ILE A 257 17.30 17.76 -4.31
CA ILE A 257 16.91 17.92 -2.91
C ILE A 257 17.91 17.12 -2.09
N ASN A 258 18.64 17.80 -1.19
CA ASN A 258 19.44 17.11 -0.20
C ASN A 258 18.47 16.44 0.78
N ALA A 259 18.44 15.10 0.80
CA ALA A 259 17.55 14.35 1.68
C ALA A 259 17.80 14.65 3.18
N MET A 260 18.89 15.34 3.55
CA MET A 260 19.19 15.80 4.91
C MET A 260 18.45 17.09 5.34
N TRP A 261 18.02 17.97 4.41
CA TRP A 261 17.75 19.39 4.74
C TRP A 261 16.27 19.84 4.77
N ASN A 262 15.30 19.01 4.40
CA ASN A 262 13.89 19.45 4.39
C ASN A 262 13.14 19.12 5.70
N LEU A 263 13.56 19.78 6.79
CA LEU A 263 12.75 19.94 8.01
C LEU A 263 11.61 20.96 7.83
N GLU A 264 11.71 21.85 6.84
CA GLU A 264 10.74 22.95 6.60
C GLU A 264 9.56 22.54 5.68
N TYR A 265 9.69 21.44 4.94
CA TYR A 265 8.70 20.96 3.96
C TYR A 265 8.16 19.55 4.26
N GLY A 266 8.36 19.00 5.47
CA GLY A 266 7.73 17.74 5.90
C GLY A 266 8.19 16.46 5.19
N TYR A 267 9.11 16.53 4.23
CA TYR A 267 9.38 15.42 3.30
C TYR A 267 10.35 14.34 3.75
N VAL A 268 11.01 14.46 4.91
CA VAL A 268 11.74 13.33 5.51
C VAL A 268 11.76 13.48 7.03
N PRO A 269 10.75 13.01 7.78
CA PRO A 269 10.84 12.93 9.22
C PRO A 269 11.32 11.55 9.67
N ILE A 270 12.33 10.93 9.05
CA ILE A 270 12.87 9.65 9.56
C ILE A 270 14.39 9.52 9.43
N LEU A 271 15.12 10.61 9.63
CA LEU A 271 16.53 10.53 10.01
C LEU A 271 16.74 11.47 11.20
N SER A 272 16.70 10.90 12.39
CA SER A 272 16.95 11.62 13.63
C SER A 272 18.28 12.40 13.54
N ARG A 273 18.27 13.58 14.17
CA ARG A 273 19.32 14.62 14.30
C ARG A 273 20.74 14.17 14.71
N LYS A 274 21.09 12.88 14.76
CA LYS A 274 22.28 12.40 15.50
C LYS A 274 23.23 11.44 14.78
N LEU A 275 23.10 11.21 13.46
CA LEU A 275 24.07 10.36 12.73
C LEU A 275 24.61 11.02 11.45
N PRO A 276 25.87 10.75 11.06
CA PRO A 276 26.39 11.11 9.75
C PRO A 276 25.74 10.20 8.70
N GLN A 277 24.67 10.69 8.07
CA GLN A 277 23.95 9.98 7.01
C GLN A 277 24.62 10.21 5.65
N PRO A 278 24.69 9.21 4.76
CA PRO A 278 25.18 9.42 3.40
C PRO A 278 24.25 10.41 2.68
N SER A 279 24.81 11.52 2.20
CA SER A 279 24.11 12.55 1.46
C SER A 279 23.76 12.07 0.05
N TYR A 280 22.55 11.56 -0.14
CA TYR A 280 22.01 11.30 -1.47
C TYR A 280 21.11 12.45 -1.95
N TRP A 281 21.27 12.80 -3.22
CA TRP A 281 20.45 13.80 -3.89
C TRP A 281 19.29 13.13 -4.60
N LEU A 282 18.07 13.61 -4.32
CA LEU A 282 16.89 13.27 -5.11
C LEU A 282 16.80 14.24 -6.28
N ALA A 283 16.74 13.71 -7.50
CA ALA A 283 16.74 14.50 -8.73
C ALA A 283 15.35 14.46 -9.39
N VAL A 284 14.71 15.62 -9.53
CA VAL A 284 13.45 15.80 -10.27
C VAL A 284 13.76 16.35 -11.67
N SER A 285 13.19 15.76 -12.72
CA SER A 285 13.41 16.25 -14.08
C SER A 285 12.70 17.58 -14.32
N PRO A 286 13.28 18.52 -15.11
CA PRO A 286 12.61 19.77 -15.50
C PRO A 286 11.22 19.56 -16.09
N GLU A 287 11.08 18.55 -16.94
CA GLU A 287 9.84 18.18 -17.61
C GLU A 287 8.79 17.69 -16.60
N GLY A 288 9.21 16.82 -15.67
CA GLY A 288 8.35 16.32 -14.61
C GLY A 288 7.86 17.43 -13.69
N ARG A 289 8.75 18.36 -13.32
CA ARG A 289 8.36 19.55 -12.56
C ARG A 289 7.33 20.40 -13.30
N LYS A 290 7.57 20.69 -14.58
CA LYS A 290 6.62 21.47 -15.40
C LYS A 290 5.24 20.79 -15.47
N LEU A 291 5.21 19.46 -15.61
CA LEU A 291 3.96 18.69 -15.61
C LEU A 291 3.27 18.67 -14.24
N SER A 292 4.01 18.53 -13.14
CA SER A 292 3.43 18.64 -11.78
C SER A 292 2.78 20.01 -11.55
N GLU A 293 3.45 21.10 -11.92
CA GLU A 293 2.87 22.46 -11.83
C GLU A 293 1.63 22.63 -12.72
N GLN A 294 1.67 22.08 -13.94
CA GLN A 294 0.52 22.12 -14.86
C GLN A 294 -0.66 21.32 -14.29
N PHE A 295 -0.42 20.11 -13.77
CA PHE A 295 -1.42 19.27 -13.14
C PHE A 295 -2.09 19.98 -11.97
N LYS A 296 -1.31 20.62 -11.08
CA LYS A 296 -1.85 21.38 -9.94
C LYS A 296 -2.76 22.52 -10.40
N ARG A 297 -2.37 23.24 -11.46
CA ARG A 297 -3.18 24.32 -12.04
C ARG A 297 -4.48 23.81 -12.66
N ASP A 298 -4.42 22.72 -13.42
CA ASP A 298 -5.62 22.13 -14.05
C ASP A 298 -6.57 21.55 -13.01
N MET A 299 -6.04 20.89 -11.97
CA MET A 299 -6.84 20.40 -10.85
C MET A 299 -7.47 21.54 -10.04
N ALA A 300 -6.73 22.64 -9.79
CA ALA A 300 -7.28 23.80 -9.07
C ALA A 300 -8.42 24.46 -9.86
N ARG A 301 -8.23 24.66 -11.17
CA ARG A 301 -9.28 25.15 -12.09
C ARG A 301 -10.49 24.21 -12.10
N PHE A 302 -10.26 22.90 -12.12
CA PHE A 302 -11.34 21.92 -12.08
C PHE A 302 -12.08 21.94 -10.74
N CYS A 303 -11.38 22.09 -9.61
CA CYS A 303 -12.01 22.26 -8.30
C CYS A 303 -12.87 23.54 -8.23
N ASP A 304 -12.39 24.65 -8.79
CA ASP A 304 -13.20 25.87 -8.91
C ASP A 304 -14.48 25.63 -9.73
N TYR A 305 -14.37 24.92 -10.86
CA TYR A 305 -15.54 24.52 -11.66
C TYR A 305 -16.52 23.66 -10.85
N LEU A 306 -16.04 22.72 -10.02
CA LEU A 306 -16.89 21.89 -9.17
C LEU A 306 -17.67 22.72 -8.14
N VAL A 307 -17.03 23.73 -7.56
CA VAL A 307 -17.68 24.69 -6.66
C VAL A 307 -18.76 25.46 -7.41
N GLU A 308 -18.45 26.03 -8.56
CA GLU A 308 -19.38 26.85 -9.36
C GLU A 308 -20.56 26.03 -9.89
N ARG A 309 -20.31 24.80 -10.34
CA ARG A 309 -21.30 23.94 -10.99
C ARG A 309 -22.25 23.25 -10.02
N PHE A 310 -21.75 22.83 -8.86
CA PHE A 310 -22.49 21.99 -7.91
C PHE A 310 -22.74 22.68 -6.56
N GLY A 311 -22.18 23.88 -6.32
CA GLY A 311 -22.20 24.52 -5.01
C GLY A 311 -21.54 23.65 -3.94
N ALA A 312 -20.51 22.89 -4.30
CA ALA A 312 -19.92 21.85 -3.47
C ALA A 312 -18.79 22.37 -2.56
N ASN A 313 -18.61 21.72 -1.42
CA ASN A 313 -17.38 21.80 -0.64
C ASN A 313 -16.35 20.81 -1.20
N ILE A 314 -15.11 21.27 -1.36
CA ILE A 314 -14.02 20.46 -1.91
C ILE A 314 -13.14 19.93 -0.78
N LEU A 315 -12.94 18.61 -0.72
CA LEU A 315 -11.96 18.00 0.17
C LEU A 315 -10.71 17.66 -0.62
N LEU A 316 -9.59 18.32 -0.31
CA LEU A 316 -8.29 17.96 -0.88
C LEU A 316 -7.55 17.05 0.09
N ILE A 317 -7.61 15.75 -0.20
CA ILE A 317 -7.15 14.67 0.67
C ILE A 317 -5.74 14.23 0.28
N GLY A 318 -4.78 14.50 1.14
CA GLY A 318 -3.42 13.97 1.02
C GLY A 318 -3.33 12.61 1.69
N MET A 319 -3.42 11.50 0.92
CA MET A 319 -3.54 10.15 1.50
C MET A 319 -2.21 9.52 1.93
N ALA A 320 -1.08 10.01 1.42
CA ALA A 320 0.25 9.51 1.75
C ALA A 320 1.23 10.69 1.94
N ALA A 321 1.50 11.04 3.20
CA ALA A 321 2.34 12.18 3.58
C ALA A 321 3.75 12.05 2.99
N PHE A 322 4.39 10.90 3.17
CA PHE A 322 5.76 10.66 2.68
C PHE A 322 5.88 10.68 1.14
N GLU A 323 4.77 10.50 0.41
CA GLU A 323 4.78 10.39 -1.05
C GLU A 323 4.54 11.70 -1.80
N GLY A 324 4.19 12.80 -1.12
CA GLY A 324 3.88 14.04 -1.82
C GLY A 324 2.49 14.59 -1.65
N ASP A 325 1.57 13.74 -1.21
CA ASP A 325 0.16 13.98 -1.47
C ASP A 325 -0.38 15.14 -0.64
N CYS A 326 0.10 15.29 0.58
CA CYS A 326 -0.37 16.32 1.49
C CYS A 326 -0.05 17.72 0.95
N GLU A 327 1.16 17.94 0.47
CA GLU A 327 1.60 19.23 -0.04
C GLU A 327 1.04 19.45 -1.45
N ASN A 328 0.95 18.41 -2.27
CA ASN A 328 0.29 18.50 -3.57
C ASN A 328 -1.18 18.93 -3.43
N ALA A 329 -1.91 18.33 -2.48
CA ALA A 329 -3.28 18.73 -2.14
C ALA A 329 -3.33 20.18 -1.61
N ARG A 330 -2.40 20.58 -0.74
CA ARG A 330 -2.32 21.96 -0.23
C ARG A 330 -2.06 22.97 -1.34
N GLU A 331 -1.12 22.70 -2.23
CA GLU A 331 -0.75 23.60 -3.33
C GLU A 331 -1.89 23.74 -4.34
N ILE A 332 -2.65 22.68 -4.61
CA ILE A 332 -3.89 22.77 -5.40
C ILE A 332 -4.88 23.71 -4.71
N MET A 333 -5.09 23.58 -3.39
CA MET A 333 -5.97 24.47 -2.61
C MET A 333 -5.56 25.94 -2.73
N GLU A 334 -4.26 26.21 -2.68
CA GLU A 334 -3.69 27.56 -2.73
C GLU A 334 -3.84 28.22 -4.09
N LEU A 335 -3.89 27.43 -5.17
CA LEU A 335 -4.11 27.89 -6.53
C LEU A 335 -5.60 28.12 -6.86
N MET A 336 -6.53 27.62 -6.05
CA MET A 336 -7.97 27.80 -6.26
C MET A 336 -8.42 29.25 -6.04
N LYS A 337 -9.37 29.71 -6.85
CA LYS A 337 -10.08 30.97 -6.62
C LYS A 337 -11.04 30.85 -5.45
N HIS A 338 -11.79 29.74 -5.37
CA HIS A 338 -12.81 29.49 -4.34
C HIS A 338 -12.24 28.73 -3.14
N ARG A 339 -11.01 29.05 -2.72
CA ARG A 339 -10.30 28.36 -1.62
C ARG A 339 -11.08 28.27 -0.29
N GLY A 340 -12.02 29.20 -0.04
CA GLY A 340 -12.86 29.19 1.15
C GLY A 340 -13.84 28.02 1.23
N GLU A 341 -14.17 27.43 0.07
CA GLU A 341 -15.04 26.25 -0.08
C GLU A 341 -14.24 24.93 -0.03
N ALA A 342 -12.91 25.01 0.10
CA ALA A 342 -12.03 23.85 0.17
C ALA A 342 -11.55 23.57 1.60
N ARG A 343 -11.26 22.30 1.91
CA ARG A 343 -10.60 21.85 3.14
C ARG A 343 -9.41 20.97 2.80
N TRP A 344 -8.27 21.27 3.42
CA TRP A 344 -7.06 20.46 3.31
C TRP A 344 -7.08 19.35 4.37
N VAL A 345 -6.96 18.11 3.91
CA VAL A 345 -7.05 16.90 4.75
C VAL A 345 -5.77 16.06 4.61
N PRO A 346 -4.69 16.40 5.31
CA PRO A 346 -3.44 15.63 5.27
C PRO A 346 -3.47 14.40 6.19
N SER A 347 -2.95 13.26 5.72
CA SER A 347 -2.94 11.99 6.48
C SER A 347 -2.12 12.01 7.77
N PHE A 348 -1.13 12.90 7.87
CA PHE A 348 -0.40 13.10 9.14
C PHE A 348 -1.25 13.79 10.23
N ARG A 349 -2.44 14.31 9.90
CA ARG A 349 -3.42 14.83 10.87
C ARG A 349 -4.70 14.00 10.94
N TYR A 350 -5.15 13.49 9.80
CA TYR A 350 -6.39 12.72 9.68
C TYR A 350 -6.06 11.24 9.49
N ASN A 351 -6.53 10.40 10.39
CA ASN A 351 -6.24 8.96 10.35
C ASN A 351 -7.13 8.22 9.32
N VAL A 352 -7.03 6.89 9.29
CA VAL A 352 -7.83 6.06 8.36
C VAL A 352 -9.33 6.20 8.60
N ASP A 353 -9.79 6.26 9.85
CA ASP A 353 -11.20 6.47 10.18
C ASP A 353 -11.68 7.82 9.66
N ASP A 354 -10.90 8.89 9.85
CA ASP A 354 -11.23 10.22 9.38
C ASP A 354 -11.36 10.27 7.84
N ILE A 355 -10.32 9.81 7.14
CA ILE A 355 -10.29 9.85 5.68
C ILE A 355 -11.37 8.94 5.09
N LYS A 356 -11.57 7.74 5.64
CA LYS A 356 -12.67 6.87 5.19
C LYS A 356 -14.02 7.53 5.41
N SER A 357 -14.25 8.16 6.56
CA SER A 357 -15.49 8.90 6.85
C SER A 357 -15.75 9.99 5.82
N LEU A 358 -14.74 10.75 5.45
CA LEU A 358 -14.84 11.81 4.45
C LEU A 358 -15.09 11.26 3.04
N LEU A 359 -14.44 10.15 2.69
CA LEU A 359 -14.64 9.48 1.40
C LEU A 359 -16.07 8.95 1.26
N VAL A 360 -16.63 8.28 2.28
CA VAL A 360 -17.98 7.70 2.19
C VAL A 360 -19.11 8.74 2.20
N GLU A 361 -18.88 9.91 2.79
CA GLU A 361 -19.82 11.05 2.80
C GLU A 361 -19.70 11.91 1.52
N SER A 362 -18.75 11.61 0.64
CA SER A 362 -18.57 12.35 -0.61
C SER A 362 -19.59 11.94 -1.66
N ARG A 363 -20.15 12.94 -2.37
CA ARG A 363 -21.02 12.72 -3.53
C ARG A 363 -20.24 12.14 -4.70
N PHE A 364 -19.05 12.70 -4.98
CA PHE A 364 -18.14 12.29 -6.04
C PHE A 364 -16.70 12.20 -5.52
N LEU A 365 -15.89 11.39 -6.19
CA LEU A 365 -14.46 11.22 -5.92
C LEU A 365 -13.63 11.44 -7.19
N ILE A 366 -12.65 12.34 -7.14
CA ILE A 366 -11.62 12.47 -8.16
C ILE A 366 -10.30 12.02 -7.57
N THR A 367 -9.73 10.94 -8.09
CA THR A 367 -8.61 10.29 -7.42
C THR A 367 -7.51 9.86 -8.35
N THR A 368 -6.30 9.89 -7.82
CA THR A 368 -5.13 9.22 -8.41
C THR A 368 -4.68 8.04 -7.55
N ARG A 369 -5.41 7.72 -6.48
CA ARG A 369 -5.02 6.80 -5.43
C ARG A 369 -5.93 5.59 -5.42
N TYR A 370 -5.33 4.41 -5.63
CA TYR A 370 -6.01 3.12 -5.52
C TYR A 370 -6.87 3.01 -4.26
N HIS A 371 -6.32 3.29 -3.07
CA HIS A 371 -7.06 3.12 -1.82
C HIS A 371 -8.19 4.14 -1.61
N ALA A 372 -8.19 5.29 -2.30
CA ALA A 372 -9.36 6.17 -2.26
C ALA A 372 -10.58 5.48 -2.87
N SER A 373 -10.39 4.77 -4.00
CA SER A 373 -11.44 3.99 -4.66
C SER A 373 -11.91 2.81 -3.82
N VAL A 374 -11.00 2.12 -3.12
CA VAL A 374 -11.31 0.98 -2.25
C VAL A 374 -12.06 1.42 -0.99
N LEU A 375 -11.67 2.51 -0.35
CA LEU A 375 -12.29 2.93 0.91
C LEU A 375 -13.66 3.61 0.69
N SER A 376 -13.90 4.17 -0.50
CA SER A 376 -15.18 4.81 -0.87
C SER A 376 -16.20 3.85 -1.50
N SER A 377 -15.77 2.68 -2.00
CA SER A 377 -16.63 1.74 -2.74
C SER A 377 -17.84 1.25 -1.95
N SER A 378 -17.69 1.06 -0.64
CA SER A 378 -18.78 0.66 0.26
C SER A 378 -19.97 1.62 0.28
N ALA A 379 -19.74 2.92 0.01
CA ALA A 379 -20.79 3.92 -0.14
C ALA A 379 -21.28 4.09 -1.58
N GLY A 380 -20.60 3.45 -2.54
CA GLY A 380 -20.91 3.55 -3.97
C GLY A 380 -20.50 4.89 -4.58
N VAL A 381 -19.46 5.56 -4.08
CA VAL A 381 -19.13 6.92 -4.53
C VAL A 381 -18.68 6.91 -6.00
N PRO A 382 -19.43 7.55 -6.93
CA PRO A 382 -19.01 7.65 -8.33
C PRO A 382 -17.70 8.41 -8.46
N MET A 383 -16.82 7.93 -9.33
CA MET A 383 -15.43 8.35 -9.33
C MET A 383 -14.84 8.57 -10.73
N ILE A 384 -13.92 9.53 -10.82
CA ILE A 384 -13.04 9.77 -11.96
C ILE A 384 -11.61 9.49 -11.50
N ALA A 385 -10.85 8.72 -12.29
CA ALA A 385 -9.46 8.41 -12.01
C ALA A 385 -8.50 9.09 -12.98
N ILE A 386 -7.38 9.58 -12.45
CA ILE A 386 -6.20 10.00 -13.22
C ILE A 386 -5.04 9.16 -12.72
N SER A 387 -4.47 8.28 -13.53
CA SER A 387 -3.57 7.26 -12.98
C SER A 387 -2.48 6.76 -13.93
N SER A 388 -1.32 6.53 -13.34
CA SER A 388 -0.21 5.73 -13.89
C SER A 388 -0.11 4.35 -13.23
N ASP A 389 -0.96 4.09 -12.24
CA ASP A 389 -0.98 2.91 -11.40
C ASP A 389 -1.92 1.85 -12.00
N SER A 390 -1.34 0.72 -12.43
CA SER A 390 -2.07 -0.41 -13.01
C SER A 390 -3.11 -1.01 -12.07
N ARG A 391 -3.01 -0.75 -10.77
CA ARG A 391 -3.92 -1.26 -9.74
C ARG A 391 -5.24 -0.50 -9.74
N LEU A 392 -5.16 0.83 -9.86
CA LEU A 392 -6.34 1.67 -10.01
C LEU A 392 -7.01 1.42 -11.37
N GLU A 393 -6.21 1.18 -12.42
CA GLU A 393 -6.73 0.74 -13.71
C GLU A 393 -7.50 -0.59 -13.62
N ALA A 394 -6.94 -1.59 -12.94
CA ALA A 394 -7.60 -2.89 -12.76
C ALA A 394 -8.96 -2.75 -12.05
N VAL A 395 -9.04 -1.90 -11.00
CA VAL A 395 -10.30 -1.61 -10.32
C VAL A 395 -11.31 -0.95 -11.27
N PHE A 396 -10.89 0.03 -12.07
CA PHE A 396 -11.78 0.69 -13.02
C PHE A 396 -12.28 -0.25 -14.12
N ARG A 397 -11.48 -1.23 -14.54
CA ARG A 397 -11.92 -2.29 -15.45
C ARG A 397 -12.94 -3.23 -14.80
N GLU A 398 -12.70 -3.66 -13.57
CA GLU A 398 -13.63 -4.53 -12.85
C GLU A 398 -14.93 -3.81 -12.46
N LEU A 399 -14.90 -2.49 -12.26
CA LEU A 399 -16.06 -1.64 -12.05
C LEU A 399 -16.80 -1.26 -13.35
N ASP A 400 -16.23 -1.55 -14.52
CA ASP A 400 -16.71 -1.06 -15.82
C ASP A 400 -16.87 0.47 -15.85
N LEU A 401 -15.81 1.20 -15.44
CA LEU A 401 -15.76 2.67 -15.35
C LEU A 401 -14.63 3.28 -16.18
N MET A 402 -14.11 2.55 -17.18
CA MET A 402 -13.00 3.04 -18.01
C MET A 402 -13.33 4.33 -18.79
N ASP A 403 -14.61 4.64 -19.02
CA ASP A 403 -15.07 5.95 -19.53
C ASP A 403 -14.62 7.14 -18.66
N PHE A 404 -14.31 6.89 -17.39
CA PHE A 404 -13.95 7.88 -16.38
C PHE A 404 -12.48 7.73 -15.93
N TYR A 405 -11.65 7.11 -16.76
CA TYR A 405 -10.24 6.86 -16.48
C TYR A 405 -9.34 7.66 -17.44
N ILE A 406 -8.43 8.46 -16.88
CA ILE A 406 -7.42 9.21 -17.61
C ILE A 406 -6.04 8.61 -17.33
N PRO A 407 -5.40 7.97 -18.33
CA PRO A 407 -4.04 7.46 -18.16
C PRO A 407 -3.03 8.61 -18.13
N VAL A 408 -2.05 8.50 -17.23
CA VAL A 408 -0.83 9.34 -17.20
C VAL A 408 0.41 8.46 -17.08
N ARG A 409 1.59 8.98 -17.41
CA ARG A 409 2.86 8.24 -17.25
C ARG A 409 3.84 9.03 -16.41
N VAL A 410 4.50 8.32 -15.50
CA VAL A 410 5.56 8.89 -14.66
C VAL A 410 6.91 8.88 -15.40
N SER A 411 7.17 7.86 -16.21
CA SER A 411 8.43 7.71 -16.94
C SER A 411 8.25 7.09 -18.34
N PRO A 412 8.60 7.82 -19.42
CA PRO A 412 8.78 9.27 -19.46
C PRO A 412 7.53 10.03 -18.94
N PRO A 413 7.70 11.23 -18.35
CA PRO A 413 6.59 12.05 -17.88
C PRO A 413 5.62 12.41 -19.01
N GLU A 414 4.34 12.05 -18.86
CA GLU A 414 3.32 12.30 -19.88
C GLU A 414 1.94 12.49 -19.23
N MET A 415 1.22 13.53 -19.67
CA MET A 415 -0.14 13.87 -19.24
C MET A 415 -0.88 14.50 -20.44
N PRO A 416 -2.19 14.26 -20.61
CA PRO A 416 -2.98 14.95 -21.64
C PRO A 416 -2.88 16.46 -21.50
N ALA A 417 -2.64 17.16 -22.62
CA ALA A 417 -2.54 18.63 -22.62
C ALA A 417 -3.89 19.33 -22.31
N ASP A 418 -5.00 18.63 -22.58
CA ASP A 418 -6.38 19.04 -22.39
C ASP A 418 -6.99 18.43 -21.10
N LEU A 419 -6.18 18.16 -20.07
CA LEU A 419 -6.62 17.49 -18.83
C LEU A 419 -7.86 18.15 -18.22
N TYR A 420 -7.86 19.47 -18.09
CA TYR A 420 -8.99 20.22 -17.54
C TYR A 420 -10.29 19.96 -18.31
N ASP A 421 -10.27 20.08 -19.65
CA ASP A 421 -11.46 19.91 -20.48
C ASP A 421 -11.99 18.46 -20.43
N ARG A 422 -11.08 17.48 -20.38
CA ARG A 422 -11.43 16.06 -20.17
C ARG A 422 -12.13 15.84 -18.84
N LEU A 423 -11.60 16.41 -17.75
CA LEU A 423 -12.19 16.28 -16.42
C LEU A 423 -13.59 16.88 -16.37
N VAL A 424 -13.80 18.07 -16.96
CA VAL A 424 -15.13 18.69 -17.07
C VAL A 424 -16.09 17.79 -17.85
N GLY A 425 -15.67 17.29 -19.02
CA GLY A 425 -16.50 16.39 -19.83
C GLY A 425 -16.87 15.09 -19.11
N MET A 426 -15.90 14.45 -18.44
CA MET A 426 -16.13 13.26 -17.64
C MET A 426 -17.06 13.55 -16.45
N MET A 427 -16.91 14.69 -15.79
CA MET A 427 -17.75 15.07 -14.64
C MET A 427 -19.21 15.29 -15.05
N GLU A 428 -19.49 15.97 -16.16
CA GLU A 428 -20.85 16.13 -16.66
C GLU A 428 -21.47 14.77 -17.07
N ALA A 429 -20.68 13.86 -17.66
CA ALA A 429 -21.14 12.52 -17.99
C ALA A 429 -21.37 11.64 -16.74
N LEU A 430 -20.53 11.78 -15.72
CA LEU A 430 -20.62 11.06 -14.45
C LEU A 430 -21.86 11.52 -13.67
N ALA A 431 -22.08 12.84 -13.58
CA ALA A 431 -23.21 13.43 -12.88
C ALA A 431 -24.56 13.03 -13.50
N LYS A 432 -24.64 12.86 -14.82
CA LYS A 432 -25.85 12.36 -15.50
C LYS A 432 -26.15 10.89 -15.20
N ARG A 433 -25.11 10.10 -14.88
CA ARG A 433 -25.19 8.65 -14.59
C ARG A 433 -24.96 8.34 -13.10
N GLU A 434 -25.16 9.33 -12.22
CA GLU A 434 -24.75 9.24 -10.80
C GLU A 434 -25.32 8.00 -10.09
N GLU A 435 -26.64 7.83 -10.11
CA GLU A 435 -27.29 6.71 -9.41
C GLU A 435 -26.96 5.34 -10.03
N GLU A 436 -26.90 5.27 -11.36
CA GLU A 436 -26.51 4.05 -12.08
C GLU A 436 -25.10 3.58 -11.67
N ILE A 437 -24.14 4.52 -11.66
CA ILE A 437 -22.75 4.23 -11.28
C ILE A 437 -22.67 3.89 -9.79
N ARG A 438 -23.44 4.57 -8.94
CA ARG A 438 -23.48 4.31 -7.50
C ARG A 438 -23.95 2.90 -7.19
N GLU A 439 -25.03 2.45 -7.82
CA GLU A 439 -25.53 1.08 -7.67
C GLU A 439 -24.54 0.04 -8.21
N ARG A 440 -23.92 0.32 -9.35
CA ARG A 440 -22.89 -0.54 -9.95
C ARG A 440 -21.72 -0.74 -9.01
N ILE A 441 -21.18 0.33 -8.43
CA ILE A 441 -20.06 0.27 -7.48
C ILE A 441 -20.47 -0.53 -6.23
N ARG A 442 -21.65 -0.28 -5.65
CA ARG A 442 -22.13 -1.05 -4.47
C ARG A 442 -22.30 -2.53 -4.75
N LYS A 443 -22.76 -2.89 -5.96
CA LYS A 443 -22.90 -4.29 -6.36
C LYS A 443 -21.54 -4.97 -6.47
N GLN A 444 -20.58 -4.30 -7.11
CA GLN A 444 -19.23 -4.83 -7.28
C GLN A 444 -18.45 -4.86 -5.95
N ASP A 445 -18.65 -3.89 -5.07
CA ASP A 445 -18.07 -3.84 -3.72
C ASP A 445 -18.39 -5.11 -2.92
N LYS A 446 -19.62 -5.61 -2.97
CA LYS A 446 -19.98 -6.88 -2.32
C LYS A 446 -19.12 -8.05 -2.79
N ILE A 447 -18.79 -8.09 -4.08
CA ILE A 447 -17.93 -9.12 -4.67
C ILE A 447 -16.49 -8.93 -4.20
N PHE A 448 -15.98 -7.69 -4.15
CA PHE A 448 -14.65 -7.40 -3.60
C PHE A 448 -14.55 -7.75 -2.12
N VAL A 449 -15.55 -7.44 -1.31
CA VAL A 449 -15.65 -7.79 0.11
C VAL A 449 -15.66 -9.32 0.28
N GLU A 450 -16.45 -10.04 -0.51
CA GLU A 450 -16.48 -11.50 -0.49
C GLU A 450 -15.10 -12.09 -0.81
N ARG A 451 -14.47 -11.65 -1.90
CA ARG A 451 -13.10 -12.07 -2.27
C ARG A 451 -12.06 -11.68 -1.21
N ALA A 452 -12.16 -10.51 -0.60
CA ALA A 452 -11.25 -10.08 0.45
C ALA A 452 -11.40 -10.94 1.71
N SER A 453 -12.63 -11.36 2.05
CA SER A 453 -12.89 -12.23 3.20
C SER A 453 -12.22 -13.61 3.07
N GLN A 454 -12.00 -14.08 1.84
CA GLN A 454 -11.27 -15.32 1.56
C GLN A 454 -9.82 -15.28 2.05
N ASN A 455 -9.20 -14.08 2.19
CA ASN A 455 -7.84 -13.97 2.74
C ASN A 455 -7.74 -14.60 4.12
N ARG A 456 -8.69 -14.28 5.00
CA ARG A 456 -8.74 -14.81 6.36
C ARG A 456 -9.06 -16.30 6.38
N GLU A 457 -10.00 -16.74 5.55
CA GLU A 457 -10.40 -18.16 5.53
C GLU A 457 -9.29 -19.07 4.97
N LEU A 458 -8.55 -18.61 3.96
CA LEU A 458 -7.36 -19.28 3.47
C LEU A 458 -6.26 -19.31 4.53
N LEU A 459 -6.06 -18.20 5.27
CA LEU A 459 -5.10 -18.16 6.37
C LEU A 459 -5.49 -19.13 7.49
N LYS A 460 -6.75 -19.15 7.94
CA LYS A 460 -7.28 -20.10 8.93
C LYS A 460 -7.08 -21.55 8.49
N LYS A 461 -7.40 -21.86 7.23
CA LYS A 461 -7.21 -23.19 6.65
C LYS A 461 -5.73 -23.58 6.71
N TRP A 462 -4.84 -22.70 6.26
CA TRP A 462 -3.40 -22.94 6.27
C TRP A 462 -2.83 -23.11 7.70
N VAL A 463 -3.27 -22.30 8.67
CA VAL A 463 -2.86 -22.43 10.07
C VAL A 463 -3.27 -23.80 10.63
N ARG A 464 -4.51 -24.23 10.39
CA ARG A 464 -5.00 -25.55 10.82
C ARG A 464 -4.22 -26.71 10.19
N GLU A 465 -3.96 -26.63 8.89
CA GLU A 465 -3.21 -27.66 8.16
C GLU A 465 -1.74 -27.77 8.64
N ARG A 466 -1.13 -26.67 9.08
CA ARG A 466 0.28 -26.64 9.50
C ARG A 466 0.49 -26.87 10.99
N PHE A 467 -0.45 -26.44 11.82
CA PHE A 467 -0.28 -26.38 13.28
C PHE A 467 -1.40 -27.07 14.07
N GLY A 468 -2.35 -27.72 13.39
CA GLY A 468 -3.50 -28.39 14.01
C GLY A 468 -4.65 -27.44 14.36
N ASP A 469 -5.76 -28.03 14.79
CA ASP A 469 -6.97 -27.30 15.23
C ASP A 469 -6.77 -26.48 16.50
#